data_AF-A0A3P6B5H8-F1
#
_entry.id   AF-A0A3P6B5H8-F1
#
_cell.length_a   1.000
_cell.length_b   1.000
_cell.length_c   1.000
_cell.angle_alpha   90.00
_cell.angle_beta   90.00
_cell.angle_gamma   90.00
#
_symmetry.space_group_name_H-M   'P 1'
#
loop_
_entity.id
_entity.type
_entity.pdbx_description
1 polymer ?
#
loop_
_entity_poly.entity_id
_entity_poly.type
_entity_poly.pdbx_seq_one_letter_code
_entity_poly.pdbx_strand_id
1 'polypeptide(L)' 'MVLLAEDGATTYGSFSSNRVLTPLHAEFQTLLWAMKSSIQLDHLVMTFETDCLQLVHLIEEDEEDNWLSLLHYKKTQI' A
#
# COMPACT_ATOMS: atom_id res chain seq x y z
N MET A 1 7.89 -6.69 2.71
CA MET A 1 7.69 -6.42 1.28
C MET A 1 8.97 -6.70 0.53
N VAL A 2 8.86 -7.25 -0.68
CA VAL A 2 10.00 -7.56 -1.56
C VAL A 2 9.87 -6.68 -2.80
N LEU A 3 10.94 -5.96 -3.15
CA LEU A 3 11.05 -5.22 -4.40
C LEU A 3 12.00 -5.98 -5.31
N LEU A 4 11.53 -6.31 -6.50
CA LEU A 4 12.32 -6.97 -7.55
C LEU A 4 12.64 -5.90 -8.60
N ALA A 5 13.92 -5.62 -8.77
CA ALA A 5 14.40 -4.73 -9.82
C ALA A 5 14.56 -5.51 -11.14
N GLU A 6 14.51 -4.79 -12.26
CA GLU A 6 14.65 -5.39 -13.60
C GLU A 6 16.02 -6.05 -13.83
N ASP A 7 17.05 -5.60 -13.11
CA ASP A 7 18.41 -6.17 -13.13
C ASP A 7 18.53 -7.45 -12.28
N GLY A 8 17.43 -7.91 -11.67
CA GLY A 8 17.39 -9.07 -10.78
C GLY A 8 17.77 -8.78 -9.33
N ALA A 9 18.10 -7.52 -8.97
CA ALA A 9 18.36 -7.16 -7.60
C ALA A 9 17.07 -7.28 -6.75
N THR A 10 17.19 -7.94 -5.60
CA THR A 10 16.07 -8.12 -4.66
C THR A 10 16.31 -7.27 -3.41
N THR A 11 15.41 -6.32 -3.16
CA THR A 11 15.45 -5.49 -1.94
C THR A 11 14.35 -5.92 -0.98
N TYR A 12 14.73 -6.24 0.25
CA TYR A 12 13.79 -6.60 1.30
C TYR A 12 13.53 -5.40 2.20
N GLY A 13 12.25 -5.02 2.30
CA GLY A 13 11.77 -3.98 3.19
C GLY A 13 10.93 -4.58 4.31
N SER A 14 11.27 -4.24 5.56
CA SER A 14 10.39 -4.44 6.70
C SER A 14 9.93 -3.08 7.20
N PHE A 15 8.62 -2.91 7.29
CA PHE A 15 8.00 -1.69 7.80
C PHE A 15 7.16 -2.05 9.03
N SER A 16 7.56 -1.53 10.20
CA SER A 16 6.78 -1.66 11.43
C SER A 16 5.97 -0.38 11.64
N SER A 17 4.69 -0.38 11.25
CA SER A 17 3.77 0.69 11.63
C SER A 17 3.18 0.39 13.01
N ASN A 18 3.50 1.20 14.01
CA ASN A 18 3.13 0.90 15.39
C ASN A 18 1.63 1.10 15.69
N ARG A 19 0.84 1.71 14.81
CA ARG A 19 -0.60 1.99 15.02
C ARG A 19 -1.34 2.19 13.70
N VAL A 20 -1.92 1.12 13.16
CA VAL A 20 -2.83 1.15 12.01
C VAL A 20 -4.22 0.77 12.47
N LEU A 21 -5.24 1.47 11.96
CA LEU A 21 -6.62 1.35 12.45
C LEU A 21 -7.26 0.01 12.03
N THR A 22 -6.90 -0.49 10.86
CA THR A 22 -7.43 -1.73 10.28
C THR A 22 -6.33 -2.45 9.48
N PRO A 23 -6.48 -3.76 9.21
CA PRO A 23 -5.58 -4.48 8.32
C PRO A 23 -5.45 -3.81 6.94
N LEU A 24 -6.56 -3.35 6.34
CA LEU A 24 -6.54 -2.63 5.07
C LEU A 24 -5.69 -1.33 5.13
N HIS A 25 -5.74 -0.60 6.25
CA HIS A 25 -4.87 0.56 6.47
C HIS A 25 -3.38 0.16 6.52
N ALA A 26 -3.06 -1.01 7.09
CA ALA A 26 -1.69 -1.52 7.16
C ALA A 26 -1.14 -1.85 5.78
N GLU A 27 -1.96 -2.54 4.97
CA GLU A 27 -1.60 -2.91 3.60
C GLU A 27 -1.42 -1.66 2.72
N PHE A 28 -2.35 -0.71 2.80
CA PHE A 28 -2.24 0.56 2.07
C PHE A 28 -1.00 1.36 2.47
N GLN A 29 -0.69 1.44 3.77
CA GLN A 29 0.55 2.09 4.23
C GLN A 29 1.81 1.37 3.74
N THR A 30 1.80 0.04 3.71
CA THR A 30 2.90 -0.77 3.20
C THR A 30 3.14 -0.51 1.71
N LEU A 31 2.06 -0.46 0.92
CA LEU A 31 2.13 -0.11 -0.50
C LEU A 31 2.69 1.30 -0.72
N LEU A 32 2.20 2.31 0.02
CA LEU A 32 2.71 3.69 -0.06
C LEU A 32 4.19 3.77 0.27
N TRP A 33 4.63 3.06 1.32
CA TRP A 33 6.04 3.00 1.68
C TRP A 33 6.86 2.41 0.55
N ALA A 34 6.41 1.30 -0.05
CA ALA A 34 7.12 0.65 -1.13
C ALA A 34 7.17 1.47 -2.43
N MET A 35 6.09 2.14 -2.79
CA MET A 35 6.09 3.10 -3.91
C MET A 35 7.12 4.21 -3.68
N LYS A 36 7.14 4.79 -2.48
CA LYS A 36 8.12 5.83 -2.11
C LYS A 36 9.55 5.31 -2.16
N SER A 37 9.81 4.12 -1.63
CA SER A 37 11.13 3.49 -1.67
C SER A 37 11.57 3.18 -3.11
N SER A 38 10.64 2.78 -3.98
CA SER A 38 10.94 2.52 -5.39
C SER A 38 11.37 3.79 -6.11
N ILE A 39 10.66 4.91 -5.88
CA ILE A 39 11.04 6.22 -6.42
C ILE A 39 12.42 6.66 -5.89
N GLN A 40 12.72 6.42 -4.62
CA GLN A 40 14.03 6.74 -4.03
C GLN A 40 15.17 5.92 -4.64
N LEU A 41 14.86 4.75 -5.21
CA LEU A 41 15.78 3.89 -5.93
C LEU A 41 15.76 4.15 -7.44
N ASP A 42 15.09 5.21 -7.90
CA ASP A 42 14.93 5.59 -9.32
C ASP A 42 14.14 4.56 -10.17
N HIS A 43 13.33 3.71 -9.52
CA HIS A 43 12.43 2.78 -10.19
C HIS A 43 11.06 3.45 -10.43
N LEU A 44 10.84 3.93 -11.65
CA LEU A 44 9.62 4.66 -12.04
C LEU A 44 8.49 3.75 -12.54
N VAL A 45 8.82 2.54 -12.99
CA VAL A 45 7.87 1.53 -13.46
C VAL A 45 8.02 0.30 -12.57
N MET A 46 6.95 -0.08 -11.89
CA MET A 46 6.94 -1.14 -10.89
C MET A 46 5.64 -1.92 -11.00
N THR A 47 5.70 -3.24 -10.84
CA THR A 47 4.51 -4.07 -10.60
C THR A 47 4.46 -4.40 -9.11
N PHE A 48 3.35 -4.07 -8.47
CA PHE A 48 3.12 -4.37 -7.07
C PHE A 48 2.14 -5.53 -6.94
N GLU A 49 2.51 -6.54 -6.17
CA GLU A 49 1.67 -7.72 -5.90
C GLU A 49 1.20 -7.71 -4.44
N THR A 50 -0.08 -7.99 -4.23
CA THR A 50 -0.69 -8.09 -2.90
C THR A 50 -1.75 -9.18 -2.89
N ASP A 51 -1.89 -9.88 -1.78
CA ASP A 51 -2.97 -10.84 -1.52
C ASP A 51 -4.24 -10.17 -0.96
N CYS A 52 -4.20 -8.84 -0.74
CA CYS A 52 -5.32 -8.07 -0.23
C CYS A 52 -6.23 -7.58 -1.36
N LEU A 53 -7.24 -8.39 -1.73
CA LEU A 53 -8.20 -8.04 -2.79
C LEU A 53 -8.91 -6.69 -2.55
N GLN A 54 -9.20 -6.37 -1.28
CA GLN A 54 -9.83 -5.09 -0.92
C GLN A 54 -8.95 -3.89 -1.26
N LEU A 55 -7.63 -4.04 -1.17
CA LEU A 55 -6.67 -3.00 -1.55
C LEU A 55 -6.65 -2.79 -3.06
N VAL A 56 -6.72 -3.88 -3.83
CA VAL A 56 -6.77 -3.82 -5.31
C VAL A 56 -8.02 -3.07 -5.77
N HIS A 57 -9.19 -3.48 -5.28
CA HIS A 57 -10.45 -2.80 -5.62
C HIS A 57 -10.41 -1.32 -5.24
N LEU A 58 -9.87 -0.99 -4.06
CA LEU A 58 -9.76 0.40 -3.59
C LEU A 58 -8.92 1.29 -4.52
N ILE A 59 -7.92 0.74 -5.20
CA ILE A 59 -6.99 1.49 -6.06
C ILE A 59 -7.48 1.52 -7.51
N GLU A 60 -8.06 0.43 -7.99
CA GLU A 60 -8.48 0.28 -9.39
C GLU A 60 -9.89 0.82 -9.65
N GLU A 61 -10.75 0.88 -8.64
CA GLU A 61 -12.09 1.45 -8.77
C GLU A 61 -12.01 2.98 -8.65
N ASP A 62 -12.30 3.68 -9.76
CA ASP A 62 -12.33 5.16 -9.86
C ASP A 62 -13.61 5.75 -9.24
N GLU A 63 -14.07 5.18 -8.13
CA GLU A 63 -15.24 5.64 -7.38
C GLU A 63 -14.78 6.40 -6.13
N GLU A 64 -15.09 7.70 -6.12
CA GLU A 64 -14.79 8.61 -5.01
C GLU A 64 -15.39 8.12 -3.67
N ASP A 65 -16.46 7.33 -3.68
CA ASP A 65 -17.00 6.78 -2.43
C ASP A 65 -16.12 5.68 -1.81
N ASN A 66 -15.23 5.04 -2.57
CA ASN A 66 -14.42 3.94 -2.09
C ASN A 66 -13.25 4.41 -1.21
N TRP A 67 -12.68 5.60 -1.46
CA TRP A 67 -11.68 6.19 -0.57
C TRP A 67 -12.29 6.61 0.78
N LEU A 68 -13.58 6.96 0.81
CA LEU A 68 -14.29 7.26 2.05
C LEU A 68 -14.39 6.04 2.98
N SER A 69 -14.30 4.82 2.47
CA SER A 69 -14.17 3.58 3.26
C SER A 69 -12.96 3.62 4.21
N LEU A 70 -11.87 4.29 3.80
CA LEU A 70 -10.70 4.50 4.66
C LEU A 70 -10.98 5.51 5.78
N LEU A 71 -11.88 6.48 5.55
CA LEU A 71 -12.20 7.54 6.51
C LEU A 71 -13.39 7.23 7.41
N HIS A 72 -14.38 6.47 6.97
CA HIS A 72 -15.61 6.24 7.74
C HIS A 72 -15.40 5.41 9.02
N TYR A 73 -14.31 4.64 9.13
CA TYR A 73 -13.93 4.05 10.42
C TYR A 73 -13.50 5.08 11.48
N LYS A 74 -13.28 6.35 11.12
CA LYS A 74 -13.00 7.42 12.10
C LYS A 74 -14.24 7.94 12.81
N LYS A 75 -15.45 7.66 12.32
CA LYS A 75 -16.69 8.25 12.88
C LYS A 75 -17.40 7.37 13.92
N THR A 76 -17.07 6.08 13.98
CA THR A 76 -17.71 5.13 14.93
C THR A 76 -16.95 5.00 16.27
N GLN A 77 -15.89 5.78 16.50
CA GLN A 77 -15.07 5.75 17.72
C GLN A 77 -14.91 7.11 18.41
N ILE A 78 -15.87 8.03 18.22
CA ILE A 78 -16.02 9.23 19.08
C ILE A 78 -17.40 9.18 19.73
#